data_AF-A0AB37E7M2-F1
#
_entry.id   AF-A0AB37E7M2-F1
#
_cell.length_a   1.000
_cell.length_b   1.000
_cell.length_c   1.000
_cell.angle_alpha   90.00
_cell.angle_beta   90.00
_cell.angle_gamma   90.00
#
_symmetry.space_group_name_H-M   'P 1'
#
loop_
_entity.id
_entity.type
_entity.pdbx_description
1 polymer ?
#
loop_
_entity_poly.entity_id
_entity_poly.type
_entity_poly.pdbx_seq_one_letter_code
_entity_poly.pdbx_strand_id
1 'polypeptide(L)'
;MDSYYCIVNLPGVPVRDICVLGATDDSAANQALAELARTWVGFETLYLYCGERLVTVLSNPALGFAPPIPDLDLADVRFATAA
;
A
#
# COMPACT_ATOMS: atom_id res chain seq x y z
N MET A 1 15.94 -1.06 12.76
CA MET A 1 15.67 -0.45 11.45
C MET A 1 14.51 -1.23 10.89
N ASP A 2 13.32 -0.67 10.98
CA ASP A 2 12.11 -1.39 10.57
C ASP A 2 12.09 -1.50 9.06
N SER A 3 11.66 -2.68 8.57
CA SER A 3 11.59 -2.93 7.14
C SER A 3 10.27 -2.39 6.61
N TYR A 4 10.35 -1.64 5.52
CA TYR A 4 9.17 -1.22 4.78
C TYR A 4 8.78 -2.32 3.80
N TYR A 5 7.50 -2.64 3.76
CA TYR A 5 6.96 -3.56 2.77
C TYR A 5 5.56 -3.12 2.38
N CYS A 6 5.12 -3.50 1.19
CA CYS A 6 3.76 -3.27 0.75
C CYS A 6 3.06 -4.56 0.35
N ILE A 7 1.77 -4.62 0.67
CA ILE A 7 0.87 -5.69 0.26
C ILE A 7 0.02 -5.18 -0.90
N VAL A 8 -0.01 -5.96 -1.98
CA VAL A 8 -0.70 -5.62 -3.21
C VAL A 8 -1.92 -6.48 -3.37
N ASN A 9 -3.09 -5.84 -3.31
CA ASN A 9 -4.36 -6.52 -3.52
C ASN A 9 -4.77 -6.35 -4.97
N LEU A 10 -5.09 -7.47 -5.61
CA LEU A 10 -5.61 -7.55 -6.96
C LEU A 10 -7.13 -7.78 -6.91
N PRO A 11 -7.89 -7.26 -7.89
CA PRO A 11 -9.34 -7.40 -7.90
C PRO A 11 -9.79 -8.86 -8.03
N GLY A 12 -10.72 -9.27 -7.16
CA GLY A 12 -11.40 -10.57 -7.26
C GLY A 12 -10.57 -11.79 -6.90
N VAL A 13 -9.33 -11.63 -6.40
CA VAL A 13 -8.48 -12.73 -5.95
C VAL A 13 -7.97 -12.50 -4.52
N PRO A 14 -7.88 -13.55 -3.69
CA PRO A 14 -7.23 -13.47 -2.38
C PRO A 14 -5.69 -13.45 -2.49
N VAL A 15 -5.16 -13.39 -3.72
CA VAL A 15 -3.71 -13.34 -3.98
C VAL A 15 -3.21 -11.97 -3.58
N ARG A 16 -2.30 -11.97 -2.61
CA ARG A 16 -1.63 -10.79 -2.07
C ARG A 16 -0.15 -10.94 -2.37
N ASP A 17 0.36 -10.13 -3.29
CA ASP A 17 1.81 -10.05 -3.48
C ASP A 17 2.41 -9.13 -2.40
N ILE A 18 3.62 -9.48 -1.94
CA ILE A 18 4.36 -8.69 -0.95
C ILE A 18 5.63 -8.19 -1.60
N CYS A 19 5.84 -6.88 -1.60
CA CYS A 19 7.09 -6.26 -2.04
C CYS A 19 7.78 -5.57 -0.88
N VAL A 20 9.07 -5.87 -0.68
CA VAL A 20 9.91 -5.18 0.30
C VAL A 20 10.45 -3.91 -0.34
N LEU A 21 10.32 -2.79 0.35
CA LEU A 21 10.78 -1.47 -0.09
C LEU A 21 12.06 -1.11 0.67
N GLY A 22 13.12 -0.77 -0.08
CA GLY A 22 14.33 -0.20 0.48
C GLY A 22 14.12 1.28 0.81
N ALA A 23 13.45 1.58 1.92
CA ALA A 23 13.19 2.94 2.38
C ALA A 23 13.81 3.21 3.75
N THR A 24 14.31 4.43 3.95
CA THR A 24 14.91 4.90 5.21
C THR A 24 13.90 5.55 6.15
N ASP A 25 12.79 6.03 5.62
CA ASP A 25 11.71 6.73 6.33
C ASP A 25 10.37 6.62 5.58
N ASP A 26 9.28 7.07 6.21
CA ASP A 26 7.93 7.01 5.66
C ASP A 26 7.78 7.82 4.36
N SER A 27 8.54 8.90 4.18
CA SER A 27 8.49 9.73 2.97
C SER A 27 9.10 9.00 1.78
N ALA A 28 10.29 8.42 1.98
CA ALA A 28 10.94 7.57 0.98
C ALA A 28 10.09 6.35 0.64
N ALA A 29 9.46 5.73 1.64
CA ALA A 29 8.56 4.60 1.43
C ALA A 29 7.32 4.97 0.61
N ASN A 30 6.74 6.16 0.84
CA ASN A 30 5.63 6.68 0.05
C ASN A 30 6.03 6.98 -1.41
N GLN A 31 7.25 7.46 -1.66
CA GLN A 31 7.75 7.66 -3.02
C GLN A 31 7.89 6.33 -3.75
N ALA A 32 8.53 5.34 -3.11
CA ALA A 32 8.67 4.00 -3.65
C ALA A 32 7.30 3.33 -3.90
N LEU A 33 6.32 3.55 -3.01
CA LEU A 33 4.94 3.08 -3.20
C LEU A 33 4.29 3.69 -4.45
N ALA A 34 4.50 4.98 -4.71
CA ALA A 34 3.98 5.65 -5.90
C ALA A 34 4.63 5.14 -7.20
N GLU A 35 5.92 4.83 -7.17
CA GLU A 35 6.63 4.20 -8.30
C GLU A 35 6.13 2.78 -8.56
N LEU A 36 5.89 2.01 -7.49
CA LEU A 36 5.31 0.68 -7.59
C LEU A 36 3.91 0.72 -8.20
N ALA A 37 3.07 1.67 -7.80
CA ALA A 37 1.74 1.88 -8.37
C ALA A 37 1.77 2.15 -9.89
N ARG A 38 2.82 2.81 -10.39
CA ARG A 38 2.99 3.04 -11.83
C ARG A 38 3.44 1.78 -12.58
N THR A 39 4.15 0.88 -11.90
CA THR A 39 4.72 -0.33 -12.51
C THR A 39 3.72 -1.48 -12.48
N TRP A 40 2.93 -1.59 -11.42
CA TRP A 40 1.91 -2.63 -11.30
C TRP A 40 0.59 -2.17 -11.90
N VAL A 41 0.29 -2.64 -13.11
CA VAL A 41 -1.00 -2.37 -13.74
C VAL A 41 -2.06 -3.30 -13.15
N GLY A 42 -3.16 -2.74 -12.66
CA GLY A 42 -4.34 -3.51 -12.24
C GLY A 42 -4.42 -3.89 -10.76
N PHE A 43 -3.60 -3.30 -9.88
CA PHE A 43 -3.86 -3.38 -8.44
C PHE A 43 -5.17 -2.66 -8.09
N GLU A 44 -5.85 -3.15 -7.05
CA GLU A 44 -7.00 -2.48 -6.45
C GLU A 44 -6.53 -1.54 -5.33
N THR A 45 -5.73 -2.06 -4.40
CA THR A 45 -5.15 -1.30 -3.28
C THR A 45 -3.73 -1.78 -2.93
N LEU A 46 -2.88 -0.84 -2.54
CA LEU A 46 -1.54 -1.08 -2.00
C LEU A 46 -1.50 -0.63 -0.54
N TYR A 47 -1.10 -1.52 0.36
CA TYR A 47 -0.97 -1.22 1.79
C TYR A 47 0.50 -1.19 2.14
N LEU A 48 1.02 -0.03 2.50
CA LEU A 48 2.39 0.18 2.93
C LEU A 48 2.51 0.03 4.44
N TYR A 49 3.42 -0.83 4.88
CA TYR A 49 3.74 -1.09 6.28
C TYR A 49 5.21 -0.74 6.60
N CYS A 50 5.45 -0.41 7.86
CA CYS A 50 6.74 -0.26 8.49
C CYS A 50 6.77 -1.19 9.70
N GLY A 51 7.35 -2.39 9.55
CA GLY A 51 7.12 -3.46 10.52
C GLY A 51 5.63 -3.78 10.61
N GLU A 52 5.04 -3.71 11.80
CA GLU A 52 3.60 -3.97 12.02
C GLU A 52 2.71 -2.73 11.82
N ARG A 53 3.31 -1.53 11.69
CA ARG A 53 2.58 -0.28 11.57
C ARG A 53 2.12 -0.05 10.12
N LEU A 54 0.83 0.13 9.91
CA LEU A 54 0.30 0.58 8.62
C LEU A 54 0.61 2.07 8.43
N VAL A 55 1.24 2.43 7.31
CA VAL A 55 1.70 3.79 6.99
C VAL A 55 0.77 4.44 5.97
N THR A 56 0.53 3.77 4.85
CA THR A 56 -0.24 4.33 3.74
C THR A 56 -1.12 3.27 3.07
N VAL A 57 -2.35 3.63 2.73
CA VAL A 57 -3.18 2.87 1.80
C VAL A 57 -3.34 3.68 0.53
N LEU A 58 -2.88 3.13 -0.59
CA LEU A 58 -2.98 3.72 -1.92
C LEU A 58 -3.99 2.93 -2.75
N SER A 59 -5.07 3.56 -3.19
CA SER A 59 -6.08 2.94 -4.05
C SER A 59 -5.86 3.24 -5.52
N ASN A 60 -6.32 2.34 -6.37
CA ASN A 60 -6.38 2.58 -7.81
C ASN A 60 -7.68 3.30 -8.18
N PRO A 61 -7.64 4.50 -8.78
CA PRO A 61 -8.84 5.24 -9.17
C PRO A 61 -9.71 4.50 -10.19
N ALA A 62 -9.12 3.63 -11.01
CA ALA A 62 -9.84 2.88 -12.05
C ALA A 62 -10.65 1.69 -11.51
N LEU A 63 -10.29 1.17 -10.33
CA LEU A 63 -10.92 -0.02 -9.73
C LEU A 63 -11.66 0.29 -8.42
N GLY A 64 -11.45 1.48 -7.85
CA GLY A 64 -12.11 1.93 -6.63
C GLY A 64 -11.38 1.48 -5.36
N PHE A 65 -11.94 1.87 -4.22
CA PHE A 65 -11.41 1.56 -2.90
C PHE A 65 -12.00 0.23 -2.41
N ALA A 66 -11.18 -0.81 -2.26
CA ALA A 66 -11.58 -1.99 -1.49
C ALA A 66 -11.94 -1.52 -0.07
N PRO A 67 -13.09 -1.91 0.51
CA PRO A 67 -13.39 -1.53 1.89
C PRO A 67 -12.21 -1.91 2.80
N PRO A 68 -11.72 -0.98 3.65
CA PRO A 68 -10.56 -1.24 4.50
C PRO A 68 -10.80 -2.49 5.33
N ILE A 69 -9.75 -3.30 5.52
CA ILE A 69 -9.81 -4.52 6.31
C ILE A 69 -10.30 -4.14 7.72
N PRO A 70 -11.40 -4.74 8.23
CA PRO A 70 -11.85 -4.48 9.59
C PRO A 70 -10.73 -4.86 10.58
N ASP A 71 -10.60 -4.12 11.68
CA ASP A 71 -9.54 -4.23 12.72
C ASP A 71 -8.18 -3.55 12.47
N LEU A 72 -8.04 -2.67 11.45
CA LEU A 72 -6.85 -1.83 11.35
C LEU A 72 -6.96 -0.58 12.25
N ASP A 73 -5.89 -0.29 13.01
CA ASP A 73 -5.73 1.01 13.68
C ASP A 73 -5.41 2.07 12.61
N LEU A 74 -6.41 2.87 12.26
CA LEU A 74 -6.35 3.83 11.16
C LEU A 74 -5.94 5.24 11.61
N ALA A 75 -5.65 5.46 12.89
CA ALA A 75 -5.46 6.80 13.44
C ALA A 75 -4.33 7.59 12.75
N ASP A 76 -3.24 6.91 12.35
CA ASP A 76 -2.06 7.50 11.73
C ASP A 76 -1.87 7.06 10.26
N VAL A 77 -2.91 6.51 9.63
CA VAL A 77 -2.80 5.95 8.27
C VAL A 77 -3.08 7.02 7.22
N ARG A 78 -2.16 7.16 6.27
CA ARG A 78 -2.35 8.03 5.10
C ARG A 78 -3.19 7.33 4.04
N PHE A 79 -4.33 7.92 3.68
CA PHE A 79 -5.12 7.48 2.53
C PHE A 79 -4.78 8.31 1.29
N ALA A 80 -4.46 7.64 0.19
CA ALA A 80 -4.15 8.27 -1.08
C ALA A 80 -4.77 7.50 -2.24
N THR A 81 -4.92 8.19 -3.38
CA THR A 81 -5.33 7.59 -4.65
C THR A 81 -4.16 7.72 -5.62
N ALA A 82 -3.85 6.65 -6.36
CA ALA A 82 -2.84 6.70 -7.40
C ALA A 82 -3.27 7.68 -8.50
N ALA A 83 -2.33 8.47 -8.99
CA ALA A 83 -2.53 9.47 -10.04
C ALA A 83 -2.15 8.93 -11.43
#